data_AF-A0A2A2D0K1-F1
#
_entry.id   AF-A0A2A2D0K1-F1
#
_cell.length_a   1.000
_cell.length_b   1.000
_cell.length_c   1.000
_cell.angle_alpha   90.00
_cell.angle_beta   90.00
_cell.angle_gamma   90.00
#
_symmetry.space_group_name_H-M   'P 1'
#
loop_
_entity.id
_entity.type
_entity.pdbx_description
1 polymer ?
#
loop_
_entity_poly.entity_id
_entity_poly.type
_entity_poly.pdbx_seq_one_letter_code
_entity_poly.pdbx_strand_id
1 'polypeptide(L)'
;MTNPSDEVSRLEADEQRLLFDHFGNDDAWELGALLVSLARERGAPVTVGIRRGGQRLFHCALPGTSADNDAWIDRKSRVVERYAESSYLVGARFRAKGRTFEDASRLDPDRYAAHGGAFPVRVRGVGVVGVVAVSG
;
A
#
# COMPACT_ATOMS: atom_id res chain seq x y z
N MET A 1 -3.95 -22.87 -7.84
CA MET A 1 -4.76 -21.63 -7.89
C MET A 1 -5.51 -21.55 -6.57
N THR A 2 -5.17 -20.57 -5.72
CA THR A 2 -5.86 -20.35 -4.44
C THR A 2 -7.27 -19.84 -4.72
N ASN A 3 -8.28 -20.35 -4.02
CA ASN A 3 -9.66 -19.87 -4.15
C ASN A 3 -9.73 -18.37 -3.81
N PRO A 4 -10.41 -17.51 -4.60
CA PRO A 4 -10.51 -16.07 -4.32
C PRO A 4 -11.00 -15.74 -2.89
N SER A 5 -11.88 -16.57 -2.33
CA SER A 5 -12.34 -16.42 -0.94
C SER A 5 -11.22 -16.67 0.08
N ASP A 6 -10.36 -17.66 -0.18
CA ASP A 6 -9.23 -17.99 0.70
C ASP A 6 -8.14 -16.92 0.61
N GLU A 7 -7.93 -16.33 -0.57
CA GLU A 7 -7.00 -15.20 -0.76
C GLU A 7 -7.42 -13.99 0.07
N VAL A 8 -8.69 -13.57 -0.03
CA VAL A 8 -9.23 -12.44 0.74
C VAL A 8 -9.06 -12.68 2.24
N SER A 9 -9.42 -13.88 2.72
CA SER A 9 -9.32 -14.24 4.13
C SER A 9 -7.87 -14.18 4.65
N ARG A 10 -6.91 -14.63 3.84
CA ARG A 10 -5.48 -14.54 4.18
C ARG A 10 -4.99 -13.09 4.27
N LEU A 11 -5.37 -12.26 3.30
CA LEU A 11 -4.98 -10.85 3.26
C LEU A 11 -5.56 -10.07 4.46
N GLU A 12 -6.81 -10.36 4.82
CA GLU A 12 -7.44 -9.80 6.04
C GLU A 12 -6.66 -10.21 7.29
N ALA A 13 -6.26 -11.48 7.41
CA ALA A 13 -5.47 -11.95 8.54
C ALA A 13 -4.09 -11.28 8.62
N ASP A 14 -3.42 -11.05 7.48
CA ASP A 14 -2.16 -10.32 7.43
C ASP A 14 -2.33 -8.87 7.91
N GLU A 15 -3.37 -8.18 7.48
CA GLU A 15 -3.68 -6.80 7.91
C GLU A 15 -4.03 -6.68 9.40
N GLN A 16 -4.68 -7.69 9.99
CA GLN A 16 -5.00 -7.69 11.42
C GLN A 16 -3.77 -7.95 12.32
N ARG A 17 -2.75 -8.63 11.79
CA ARG A 17 -1.55 -9.00 12.55
C ARG A 17 -0.46 -7.92 12.49
N LEU A 18 -0.36 -7.19 11.39
CA LEU A 18 0.67 -6.18 11.15
C LEU A 18 0.26 -4.83 11.73
N LEU A 19 0.40 -4.70 13.05
CA LEU A 19 0.06 -3.50 13.82
C LEU A 19 1.30 -2.91 14.48
N PHE A 20 1.39 -1.59 14.47
CA PHE A 20 2.34 -0.84 15.27
C PHE A 20 1.75 -0.49 16.64
N ASP A 21 2.59 -0.36 17.67
CA ASP A 21 2.18 0.19 18.96
C ASP A 21 2.28 1.73 18.97
N HIS A 22 3.18 2.32 18.17
CA HIS A 22 3.24 3.75 17.85
C HIS A 22 3.71 3.98 16.41
N PHE A 23 3.47 5.17 15.85
CA PHE A 23 4.02 5.54 14.54
C PHE A 23 4.34 7.04 14.41
N GLY A 24 5.62 7.35 14.59
CA GLY A 24 6.23 8.67 14.47
C GLY A 24 7.04 8.86 13.19
N ASN A 25 7.81 9.95 13.14
CA ASN A 25 8.68 10.26 11.99
C ASN A 25 9.85 9.28 11.90
N ASP A 26 10.45 8.92 13.04
CA ASP A 26 11.58 7.99 13.07
C ASP A 26 11.16 6.58 12.65
N ASP A 27 9.98 6.10 13.09
CA ASP A 27 9.40 4.84 12.61
C ASP A 27 9.22 4.83 11.08
N ALA A 28 8.75 5.94 10.51
CA ALA A 28 8.60 6.07 9.07
C ALA A 28 9.95 6.05 8.34
N TRP A 29 10.98 6.69 8.91
CA TRP A 29 12.33 6.66 8.38
C TRP A 29 12.92 5.24 8.42
N GLU A 30 12.84 4.56 9.56
CA GLU A 30 13.35 3.21 9.76
C GLU A 30 12.66 2.20 8.83
N LEU A 31 11.33 2.23 8.77
CA LEU A 31 10.56 1.38 7.85
C LEU A 31 10.94 1.65 6.39
N GLY A 32 11.03 2.93 6.01
CA GLY A 32 11.43 3.31 4.65
C GLY A 32 12.83 2.83 4.29
N ALA A 33 13.80 3.02 5.20
CA ALA A 33 15.17 2.58 5.04
C ALA A 33 15.27 1.05 4.93
N LEU A 34 14.52 0.30 5.75
CA LEU A 34 14.45 -1.16 5.68
C LEU A 34 13.95 -1.63 4.31
N LEU A 35 12.85 -1.05 3.81
CA LEU A 35 12.30 -1.40 2.50
C LEU A 35 13.28 -1.09 1.36
N VAL A 36 13.99 0.04 1.45
CA VAL A 36 15.03 0.41 0.49
C VAL A 36 16.20 -0.56 0.52
N SER A 37 16.66 -0.99 1.71
CA SER A 37 17.73 -2.00 1.83
C SER A 37 17.34 -3.30 1.15
N LEU A 38 16.15 -3.82 1.49
CA LEU A 38 15.62 -5.05 0.90
C LEU A 38 15.48 -4.95 -0.62
N ALA A 39 15.04 -3.80 -1.14
CA ALA A 39 14.94 -3.58 -2.58
C ALA A 39 16.32 -3.57 -3.26
N ARG A 40 17.32 -2.92 -2.65
CA ARG A 40 18.70 -2.90 -3.14
C ARG A 40 19.32 -4.30 -3.14
N GLU A 41 19.16 -5.05 -2.06
CA GLU A 41 19.62 -6.43 -1.93
C GLU A 41 19.03 -7.33 -3.02
N ARG A 42 17.79 -7.06 -3.42
CA ARG A 42 17.08 -7.80 -4.47
C ARG A 42 17.29 -7.24 -5.87
N GLY A 43 18.02 -6.12 -6.04
CA GLY A 43 18.16 -5.44 -7.32
C GLY A 43 16.85 -4.94 -7.92
N ALA A 44 15.84 -4.66 -7.08
CA ALA A 44 14.50 -4.28 -7.53
C ALA A 44 14.41 -2.76 -7.79
N PRO A 45 14.03 -2.34 -9.02
CA PRO A 45 13.87 -0.92 -9.35
C PRO A 45 12.53 -0.41 -8.82
N VAL A 46 12.49 0.01 -7.56
CA VAL A 46 11.26 0.47 -6.90
C VAL A 46 11.38 1.88 -6.33
N THR A 47 10.24 2.58 -6.29
CA THR A 47 10.04 3.77 -5.47
C THR A 47 9.29 3.37 -4.20
N VAL A 48 9.71 3.89 -3.05
CA VAL A 48 9.09 3.68 -1.74
C VAL A 48 8.57 5.02 -1.23
N GLY A 49 7.35 5.04 -0.69
CA GLY A 49 6.75 6.22 -0.08
C GLY A 49 5.98 5.89 1.19
N ILE A 50 6.09 6.75 2.21
CA ILE A 50 5.35 6.61 3.47
C ILE A 50 4.67 7.94 3.81
N ARG A 51 3.38 7.88 4.14
CA ARG A 51 2.57 9.02 4.53
C ARG A 51 1.88 8.76 5.87
N ARG A 52 1.74 9.81 6.68
CA ARG A 52 0.88 9.83 7.87
C ARG A 52 -0.12 10.96 7.70
N GLY A 53 -1.40 10.63 7.57
CA GLY A 53 -2.40 11.55 7.05
C GLY A 53 -1.94 12.15 5.70
N GLY A 54 -2.06 13.47 5.55
CA GLY A 54 -1.62 14.18 4.34
C GLY A 54 -0.10 14.43 4.22
N GLN A 55 0.69 14.13 5.25
CA GLN A 55 2.12 14.44 5.27
C GLN A 55 2.96 13.25 4.76
N ARG A 56 3.84 13.52 3.78
CA ARG A 56 4.86 12.57 3.32
C ARG A 56 6.04 12.58 4.28
N LEU A 57 6.28 11.45 4.95
CA LEU A 57 7.35 11.30 5.95
C LEU A 57 8.61 10.64 5.36
N PHE A 58 8.45 9.81 4.34
CA PHE A 58 9.56 9.15 3.64
C PHE A 58 9.26 9.05 2.14
N HIS A 59 10.30 9.22 1.33
CA HIS A 59 10.27 8.95 -0.11
C HIS A 59 11.66 8.62 -0.62
N CYS A 60 11.77 7.55 -1.41
CA CYS A 60 13.01 7.17 -2.06
C CYS A 60 12.71 6.49 -3.39
N ALA A 61 13.21 7.06 -4.49
CA ALA A 61 13.21 6.45 -5.81
C ALA A 61 14.57 5.78 -6.07
N LEU A 62 14.57 4.48 -6.36
CA LEU A 62 15.79 3.76 -6.74
C LEU A 62 16.05 3.83 -8.24
N PRO A 63 17.32 3.65 -8.69
CA PRO A 63 17.64 3.65 -10.12
C PRO A 63 16.76 2.68 -10.91
N GLY A 64 16.28 3.12 -12.08
CA GLY A 64 15.38 2.34 -12.93
C GLY A 64 13.89 2.68 -12.77
N THR A 65 13.52 3.55 -11.83
CA THR A 65 12.14 4.06 -11.71
C THR A 65 11.97 5.40 -12.41
N SER A 66 10.71 5.83 -12.56
CA SER A 66 10.33 7.10 -13.18
C SER A 66 9.24 7.82 -12.37
N ALA A 67 8.85 9.02 -12.81
CA ALA A 67 7.72 9.76 -12.21
C ALA A 67 6.38 9.00 -12.29
N ASP A 68 6.25 8.01 -13.18
CA ASP A 68 5.06 7.14 -13.20
C ASP A 68 4.95 6.31 -11.91
N ASN A 69 6.08 5.87 -11.33
CA ASN A 69 6.10 5.15 -10.06
C ASN A 69 5.56 6.02 -8.91
N ASP A 70 5.82 7.32 -8.93
CA ASP A 70 5.24 8.27 -7.98
C ASP A 70 3.72 8.38 -8.15
N ALA A 71 3.23 8.48 -9.39
CA ALA A 71 1.81 8.50 -9.67
C ALA A 71 1.11 7.21 -9.20
N TRP A 72 1.75 6.05 -9.40
CA TRP A 72 1.27 4.76 -8.90
C TRP A 72 1.26 4.68 -7.37
N ILE A 73 2.30 5.17 -6.69
CA ILE A 73 2.30 5.29 -5.22
C ILE A 73 1.09 6.10 -4.76
N ASP A 74 0.84 7.23 -5.40
CA ASP A 74 -0.25 8.12 -5.03
C ASP A 74 -1.63 7.48 -5.27
N ARG A 75 -1.82 6.84 -6.42
CA ARG A 75 -3.09 6.16 -6.78
C ARG A 75 -3.40 4.98 -5.86
N LYS A 76 -2.39 4.17 -5.53
CA LYS A 76 -2.53 3.04 -4.59
C LYS A 76 -2.73 3.53 -3.15
N SER A 77 -2.01 4.57 -2.74
CA SER A 77 -2.14 5.16 -1.39
C SER A 77 -3.54 5.71 -1.14
N ARG A 78 -4.14 6.39 -2.13
CA ARG A 78 -5.52 6.90 -2.04
C ARG A 78 -6.56 5.79 -1.84
N VAL A 79 -6.32 4.58 -2.36
CA VAL A 79 -7.17 3.42 -2.06
C VAL A 79 -7.07 3.06 -0.59
N VAL A 80 -5.86 2.97 -0.03
CA VAL A 80 -5.65 2.67 1.39
C VAL A 80 -6.27 3.75 2.28
N GLU A 81 -6.04 5.02 1.97
CA GLU A 81 -6.59 6.17 2.71
C GLU A 81 -8.13 6.15 2.72
N ARG A 82 -8.77 5.72 1.61
CA ARG A 82 -10.23 5.69 1.49
C ARG A 82 -10.86 4.47 2.15
N TYR A 83 -10.26 3.29 1.99
CA TYR A 83 -10.86 2.01 2.41
C TYR A 83 -10.30 1.48 3.73
N ALA A 84 -9.22 2.08 4.25
CA ALA A 84 -8.50 1.61 5.45
C ALA A 84 -8.02 0.14 5.37
N GLU A 85 -7.76 -0.32 4.14
CA GLU A 85 -7.36 -1.67 3.74
C GLU A 85 -6.26 -1.56 2.68
N SER A 86 -5.40 -2.59 2.55
CA SER A 86 -4.36 -2.58 1.52
C SER A 86 -4.97 -2.51 0.12
N SER A 87 -4.27 -1.83 -0.79
CA SER A 87 -4.75 -1.67 -2.17
C SER A 87 -4.94 -3.02 -2.88
N TYR A 88 -4.16 -4.03 -2.48
CA TYR A 88 -4.31 -5.39 -2.99
C TYR A 88 -5.56 -6.10 -2.45
N LEU A 89 -5.84 -6.01 -1.14
CA LEU A 89 -7.04 -6.59 -0.53
C LEU A 89 -8.31 -6.00 -1.16
N VAL A 90 -8.34 -4.67 -1.33
CA VAL A 90 -9.46 -4.00 -2.02
C VAL A 90 -9.64 -4.60 -3.43
N GLY A 91 -8.57 -4.68 -4.23
CA GLY A 91 -8.64 -5.29 -5.56
C GLY A 91 -9.10 -6.75 -5.53
N ALA A 92 -8.62 -7.55 -4.57
CA ALA A 92 -8.99 -8.96 -4.40
C ALA A 92 -10.48 -9.13 -4.10
N ARG A 93 -11.07 -8.27 -3.26
CA ARG A 93 -12.51 -8.31 -2.96
C ARG A 93 -13.38 -7.98 -4.17
N PHE A 94 -12.95 -7.08 -5.04
CA PHE A 94 -13.65 -6.83 -6.31
C PHE A 94 -13.57 -8.05 -7.23
N ARG A 95 -12.38 -8.63 -7.39
CA ARG A 95 -12.17 -9.86 -8.20
C ARG A 95 -12.99 -11.04 -7.68
N ALA A 96 -13.06 -11.23 -6.36
CA ALA A 96 -13.86 -12.28 -5.74
C ALA A 96 -15.37 -12.14 -6.04
N LYS A 97 -15.84 -10.93 -6.38
CA LYS A 97 -17.22 -10.64 -6.81
C LYS A 97 -17.39 -10.67 -8.34
N GLY A 98 -16.38 -11.10 -9.08
CA GLY A 98 -16.40 -11.14 -10.55
C GLY A 98 -16.37 -9.77 -11.22
N ARG A 99 -15.80 -8.74 -10.56
CA ARG A 99 -15.69 -7.37 -11.09
C ARG A 99 -14.27 -6.84 -10.98
N THR A 100 -13.95 -5.80 -11.74
CA THR A 100 -12.72 -5.01 -11.56
C THR A 100 -12.99 -3.86 -10.59
N PHE A 101 -11.93 -3.32 -9.98
CA PHE A 101 -12.07 -2.14 -9.13
C PHE A 101 -12.39 -0.89 -9.97
N GLU A 102 -11.74 -0.81 -11.12
CA GLU A 102 -11.85 0.28 -12.08
C GLU A 102 -13.29 0.45 -12.57
N ASP A 103 -13.99 -0.63 -12.89
CA ASP A 103 -15.35 -0.54 -13.43
C ASP A 103 -16.42 -0.38 -12.33
N ALA A 104 -16.18 -0.92 -11.14
CA ALA A 104 -17.23 -1.05 -10.12
C ALA A 104 -17.08 -0.11 -8.92
N SER A 105 -15.93 0.55 -8.72
CA SER A 105 -15.71 1.45 -7.57
C SER A 105 -16.41 2.81 -7.74
N ARG A 106 -16.73 3.22 -8.98
CA ARG A 106 -17.20 4.57 -9.35
C ARG A 106 -16.20 5.69 -9.02
N LEU A 107 -14.94 5.33 -8.76
CA LEU A 107 -13.87 6.29 -8.51
C LEU A 107 -13.15 6.62 -9.81
N ASP A 108 -12.56 7.81 -9.82
CA ASP A 108 -11.71 8.25 -10.93
C ASP A 108 -10.49 7.32 -11.06
N PRO A 109 -10.36 6.57 -12.17
CA PRO A 109 -9.28 5.60 -12.36
C PRO A 109 -7.90 6.27 -12.42
N ASP A 110 -7.81 7.54 -12.79
CA ASP A 110 -6.55 8.29 -12.80
C ASP A 110 -6.09 8.64 -11.39
N ARG A 111 -7.00 8.58 -10.41
CA ARG A 111 -6.73 8.90 -9.00
C ARG A 111 -6.69 7.69 -8.08
N TYR A 112 -7.29 6.57 -8.46
CA TYR A 112 -7.37 5.39 -7.60
C TYR A 112 -6.99 4.13 -8.37
N ALA A 113 -6.12 3.32 -7.77
CA ALA A 113 -5.70 2.04 -8.36
C ALA A 113 -5.62 0.97 -7.27
N ALA A 114 -6.54 0.00 -7.28
CA ALA A 114 -6.55 -1.12 -6.32
C ALA A 114 -5.63 -2.26 -6.78
N HIS A 115 -4.38 -1.88 -7.08
CA HIS A 115 -3.29 -2.78 -7.45
C HIS A 115 -2.35 -2.96 -6.26
N GLY A 116 -1.64 -4.07 -6.20
CA GLY A 116 -0.71 -4.35 -5.09
C GLY A 116 0.37 -3.27 -4.93
N GLY A 117 0.79 -3.06 -3.69
CA GLY A 117 1.90 -2.16 -3.37
C GLY A 117 1.54 -0.97 -2.48
N ALA A 118 0.35 -0.88 -1.88
CA ALA A 118 0.12 0.03 -0.76
C ALA A 118 -0.56 -0.70 0.41
N PHE A 119 -0.11 -0.42 1.62
CA PHE A 119 -0.50 -1.12 2.84
C PHE A 119 -0.77 -0.11 3.98
N PRO A 120 -1.84 -0.31 4.78
CA PRO A 120 -2.19 0.61 5.86
C PRO A 120 -1.15 0.55 6.99
N VAL A 121 -0.71 1.72 7.45
CA VAL A 121 0.00 1.86 8.71
C VAL A 121 -1.05 1.94 9.81
N ARG A 122 -1.21 0.85 10.57
CA ARG A 122 -2.21 0.72 11.64
C ARG A 122 -1.55 0.77 13.01
N VAL A 123 -2.08 1.60 13.91
CA VAL A 123 -1.64 1.67 15.31
C VAL A 123 -2.70 1.01 16.21
N ARG A 124 -2.24 0.15 17.12
CA ARG A 124 -3.08 -0.59 18.06
C ARG A 124 -3.95 0.36 18.88
N GLY A 125 -5.25 0.08 18.95
CA GLY A 125 -6.22 0.92 19.66
C GLY A 125 -6.56 2.26 19.00
N VAL A 126 -5.90 2.63 17.90
CA VAL A 126 -6.13 3.89 17.17
C VAL A 126 -6.76 3.64 15.80
N GLY A 127 -6.27 2.66 15.05
CA GLY A 127 -6.69 2.40 13.68
C GLY A 127 -5.65 2.83 12.65
N VAL A 128 -6.08 3.05 11.41
CA VAL A 128 -5.17 3.44 10.31
C VAL A 128 -4.79 4.90 10.45
N VAL A 129 -3.48 5.17 10.54
CA VAL A 129 -2.92 6.53 10.70
C VAL A 129 -2.14 6.99 9.46
N GLY A 130 -1.85 6.07 8.55
CA GLY A 130 -1.02 6.34 7.39
C GLY A 130 -0.99 5.19 6.40
N VAL A 131 -0.08 5.29 5.44
CA VAL A 131 0.11 4.31 4.37
C VAL A 131 1.59 4.22 4.03
N VAL A 132 2.05 2.99 3.82
CA VAL A 132 3.33 2.68 3.19
C VAL A 132 3.04 2.10 1.81
N ALA A 133 3.76 2.57 0.80
CA ALA A 133 3.59 2.14 -0.58
C ALA A 133 4.92 1.93 -1.29
N VAL A 134 4.92 0.95 -2.19
CA VAL A 134 6.03 0.58 -3.07
C VAL A 134 5.50 0.47 -4.50
N SER A 135 6.26 0.99 -5.46
CA SER A 135 5.97 0.84 -6.89
C SER A 135 7.25 0.60 -7.68
N GLY A 136 7.31 -0.52 -8.38
CA GLY A 136 8.32 -0.85 -9.38
C GLY A 136 7.70 -1.34 -10.66
#